data_AF-A8IVK8-F1
#
_entry.id   AF-A8IVK8-F1
#
_cell.length_a   1.000
_cell.length_b   1.000
_cell.length_c   1.000
_cell.angle_alpha   90.00
_cell.angle_beta   90.00
_cell.angle_gamma   90.00
#
_symmetry.space_group_name_H-M   'P 1'
#
loop_
_entity.id
_entity.type
_entity.pdbx_description
1 polymer ?
#
loop_
_entity_poly.entity_id
_entity_poly.type
_entity_poly.pdbx_seq_one_letter_code
_entity_poly.pdbx_strand_id
1 'polypeptide(L)'
;MDLSTVDLESSRQKAAASKEAEAKQEQGEDVVLLFSLPGGQKAAHSFKVGVTVAYVKAFLAEQHELEFAKLKLLMAGRLMIDPLSLSDCPGVAPGKEVEVEVNLG
;
A
#
# COMPACT_ATOMS: atom_id res chain seq x y z
N MET A 1 -1.57 -46.88 -0.81
CA MET A 1 -0.98 -45.71 -0.15
C MET A 1 -0.57 -44.76 -1.26
N ASP A 2 -1.34 -43.68 -1.44
CA ASP A 2 -1.14 -42.68 -2.50
C ASP A 2 -0.01 -41.74 -2.04
N LEU A 3 1.22 -42.01 -2.51
CA LEU A 3 2.44 -41.28 -2.10
C LEU A 3 2.76 -40.08 -3.00
N SER A 4 1.96 -39.82 -4.05
CA SER A 4 2.28 -38.82 -5.08
C SER A 4 1.70 -37.43 -4.86
N THR A 5 0.75 -37.28 -3.93
CA THR A 5 0.04 -36.00 -3.68
C THR A 5 0.81 -35.08 -2.72
N VAL A 6 1.48 -35.66 -1.71
CA VAL A 6 2.21 -34.93 -0.65
C VAL A 6 3.42 -34.13 -1.16
N ASP A 7 4.16 -34.63 -2.16
CA ASP A 7 5.32 -33.94 -2.74
C ASP A 7 4.92 -32.72 -3.60
N LEU A 8 3.74 -32.77 -4.24
CA LEU A 8 3.28 -31.70 -5.13
C LEU A 8 2.74 -30.48 -4.35
N GLU A 9 2.04 -30.72 -3.24
CA GLU A 9 1.48 -29.67 -2.38
C GLU A 9 2.59 -28.90 -1.64
N SER A 10 3.57 -29.62 -1.08
CA SER A 10 4.75 -29.03 -0.41
C SER A 10 5.59 -28.18 -1.37
N SER A 11 5.75 -28.63 -2.61
CA SER A 11 6.47 -27.88 -3.65
C SER A 11 5.75 -26.61 -4.08
N ARG A 12 4.41 -26.63 -4.16
CA ARG A 12 3.60 -25.43 -4.44
C ARG A 12 3.63 -24.41 -3.31
N GLN A 13 3.57 -24.86 -2.05
CA GLN A 13 3.66 -23.97 -0.89
C GLN A 13 5.03 -23.28 -0.80
N LYS A 14 6.13 -24.00 -1.07
CA LYS A 14 7.48 -23.39 -1.10
C LYS A 14 7.64 -22.41 -2.26
N ALA A 15 7.07 -22.71 -3.43
CA ALA A 15 7.10 -21.81 -4.58
C ALA A 15 6.25 -20.54 -4.37
N ALA A 16 5.09 -20.65 -3.71
CA ALA A 16 4.26 -19.50 -3.35
C ALA A 16 4.98 -18.62 -2.32
N ALA A 17 5.51 -19.22 -1.24
CA ALA A 17 6.25 -18.50 -0.21
C ALA A 17 7.52 -17.80 -0.76
N SER A 18 8.23 -18.42 -1.71
CA SER A 18 9.37 -17.79 -2.39
C SER A 18 8.94 -16.59 -3.22
N LYS A 19 7.88 -16.73 -4.05
CA LYS A 19 7.36 -15.62 -4.86
C LYS A 19 6.84 -14.45 -4.02
N GLU A 20 6.20 -14.72 -2.90
CA GLU A 20 5.74 -13.68 -1.97
C GLU A 20 6.90 -12.96 -1.29
N ALA A 21 7.99 -13.68 -0.96
CA ALA A 21 9.19 -13.10 -0.39
C ALA A 21 9.96 -12.25 -1.43
N GLU A 22 10.07 -12.75 -2.67
CA GLU A 22 10.67 -12.03 -3.80
C GLU A 22 9.87 -10.75 -4.11
N ALA A 23 8.54 -10.83 -4.20
CA ALA A 23 7.67 -9.67 -4.42
C ALA A 23 7.76 -8.63 -3.28
N LYS A 24 7.94 -9.08 -2.02
CA LYS A 24 8.14 -8.18 -0.87
C LYS A 24 9.48 -7.46 -0.93
N GLN A 25 10.53 -8.08 -1.47
CA GLN A 25 11.83 -7.44 -1.68
C GLN A 25 11.75 -6.41 -2.82
N GLU A 26 11.01 -6.70 -3.89
CA GLU A 26 10.88 -5.81 -5.05
C GLU A 26 10.10 -4.53 -4.73
N GLN A 27 9.15 -4.59 -3.78
CA GLN A 27 8.35 -3.42 -3.37
C GLN A 27 9.05 -2.51 -2.35
N GLY A 28 10.25 -2.88 -1.91
CA GLY A 28 11.07 -2.08 -0.99
C GLY A 28 10.64 -2.16 0.47
N GLU A 29 11.13 -1.20 1.26
CA GLU A 29 10.87 -1.12 2.69
C GLU A 29 9.54 -0.42 3.00
N ASP A 30 9.10 -0.53 4.26
CA ASP A 30 7.83 0.02 4.72
C ASP A 30 7.93 1.52 5.04
N VAL A 31 6.86 2.27 4.75
CA VAL A 31 6.62 3.65 5.15
C VAL A 31 5.27 3.74 5.85
N VAL A 32 5.18 4.55 6.90
CA VAL A 32 3.92 4.80 7.61
C VAL A 32 3.31 6.08 7.08
N LEU A 33 2.07 6.01 6.58
CA LEU A 33 1.29 7.16 6.16
C LEU A 33 0.25 7.50 7.22
N LEU A 34 0.27 8.74 7.70
CA LEU A 34 -0.69 9.28 8.65
C LEU A 34 -1.72 10.13 7.90
N PHE A 35 -2.90 9.55 7.66
CA PHE A 35 -3.99 10.18 6.94
C PHE A 35 -4.82 11.08 7.84
N SER A 36 -5.02 12.32 7.42
CA SER A 36 -6.07 13.20 7.95
C SER A 36 -7.31 13.05 7.09
N LEU A 37 -8.33 12.37 7.62
CA LEU A 37 -9.57 12.03 6.92
C LEU A 37 -10.56 13.21 6.93
N PRO A 38 -11.49 13.27 5.95
CA PRO A 38 -12.60 14.21 5.98
C PRO A 38 -13.44 13.96 7.24
N GLY A 39 -13.62 15.00 8.06
CA GLY A 39 -14.25 14.89 9.38
C GLY A 39 -13.28 14.93 10.56
N GLY A 40 -11.98 15.12 10.31
CA GLY A 40 -10.98 15.39 11.35
C GLY A 40 -10.42 14.15 12.05
N GLN A 41 -10.85 12.96 11.64
CA GLN A 41 -10.27 11.69 12.09
C GLN A 41 -8.87 11.51 11.51
N LYS A 42 -7.99 10.83 12.25
CA LYS A 42 -6.66 10.45 11.77
C LYS A 42 -6.53 8.93 11.73
N ALA A 43 -5.93 8.40 10.67
CA ALA A 43 -5.68 6.97 10.50
C ALA A 43 -4.22 6.74 10.08
N ALA A 44 -3.54 5.77 10.68
CA ALA A 44 -2.16 5.45 10.35
C ALA A 44 -2.10 4.05 9.73
N HIS A 45 -1.46 3.94 8.57
CA HIS A 45 -1.27 2.66 7.88
C HIS A 45 0.14 2.53 7.31
N SER A 46 0.68 1.32 7.36
CA SER A 46 1.98 0.98 6.80
C SER A 46 1.82 0.46 5.37
N PHE A 47 2.64 0.96 4.45
CA PHE A 47 2.68 0.54 3.06
C PHE A 47 4.12 0.29 2.63
N LYS A 48 4.30 -0.56 1.62
CA LYS A 48 5.59 -0.67 0.93
C LYS A 48 5.82 0.58 0.07
N VAL A 49 7.01 1.14 0.07
CA VAL A 49 7.31 2.36 -0.73
C VAL A 49 7.09 2.15 -2.23
N GLY A 50 7.17 0.92 -2.73
CA GLY A 50 6.92 0.59 -4.13
C GLY A 50 5.44 0.54 -4.54
N VAL A 51 4.48 0.61 -3.62
CA VAL A 51 3.04 0.62 -4.02
C VAL A 51 2.66 1.94 -4.68
N THR A 52 1.67 1.88 -5.56
CA THR A 52 1.15 3.08 -6.24
C THR A 52 0.26 3.91 -5.33
N VAL A 53 0.19 5.21 -5.59
CA VAL A 53 -0.77 6.12 -4.95
C VAL A 53 -2.21 5.64 -5.20
N ALA A 54 -2.51 5.12 -6.39
CA ALA A 54 -3.81 4.52 -6.70
C ALA A 54 -4.16 3.36 -5.76
N TYR A 55 -3.20 2.50 -5.43
CA TYR A 55 -3.42 1.40 -4.48
C TYR A 55 -3.75 1.93 -3.08
N VAL A 56 -2.99 2.92 -2.60
CA VAL A 56 -3.27 3.56 -1.30
C VAL A 56 -4.66 4.20 -1.28
N LYS A 57 -5.06 4.87 -2.35
CA LYS A 57 -6.41 5.44 -2.49
C LYS A 57 -7.50 4.38 -2.46
N ALA A 58 -7.31 3.27 -3.18
CA ALA A 58 -8.26 2.17 -3.21
C ALA A 58 -8.42 1.53 -1.82
N PHE A 59 -7.30 1.34 -1.12
CA PHE A 59 -7.29 0.86 0.26
C PHE A 59 -8.11 1.79 1.19
N LEU A 60 -7.89 3.11 1.13
CA LEU A 60 -8.64 4.07 1.96
C LEU A 60 -10.12 4.13 1.59
N ALA A 61 -10.44 4.05 0.31
CA ALA A 61 -11.81 4.02 -0.18
C ALA A 61 -12.57 2.82 0.40
N GLU A 62 -11.95 1.65 0.42
CA GLU A 62 -12.53 0.44 1.01
C GLU A 62 -12.63 0.54 2.55
N GLN A 63 -11.54 0.91 3.24
CA GLN A 63 -11.49 0.90 4.71
C GLN A 63 -12.35 1.98 5.37
N HIS A 64 -12.62 3.08 4.67
CA HIS A 64 -13.38 4.21 5.21
C HIS A 64 -14.67 4.50 4.44
N GLU A 65 -15.11 3.55 3.59
CA GLU A 65 -16.35 3.66 2.79
C GLU A 65 -16.41 4.97 1.96
N LEU A 66 -15.27 5.39 1.41
CA LEU A 66 -15.15 6.61 0.61
C LEU A 66 -15.24 6.28 -0.88
N GLU A 67 -15.76 7.22 -1.68
CA GLU A 67 -15.81 7.05 -3.13
C GLU A 67 -14.43 7.30 -3.76
N PHE A 68 -13.80 6.26 -4.30
CA PHE A 68 -12.46 6.31 -4.91
C PHE A 68 -12.30 7.46 -5.93
N ALA A 69 -13.31 7.68 -6.77
CA ALA A 69 -13.29 8.69 -7.82
C ALA A 69 -13.20 10.14 -7.29
N LYS A 70 -13.73 10.38 -6.09
CA LYS A 70 -13.69 11.70 -5.42
C LYS A 70 -12.46 11.85 -4.53
N LEU A 71 -11.79 10.76 -4.19
CA LEU A 71 -10.70 10.77 -3.24
C LEU A 71 -9.41 11.35 -3.85
N LYS A 72 -8.86 12.36 -3.18
CA LYS A 72 -7.58 13.00 -3.50
C LYS A 72 -6.66 12.89 -2.30
N LEU A 73 -5.42 12.50 -2.54
CA LEU A 73 -4.38 12.46 -1.52
C LEU A 73 -3.45 13.65 -1.71
N LEU A 74 -3.23 14.40 -0.65
CA LEU A 74 -2.33 15.55 -0.65
C LEU A 74 -1.23 15.34 0.38
N MET A 75 0.02 15.56 -0.02
CA MET A 75 1.17 15.53 0.88
C MET A 75 1.81 16.91 0.87
N ALA A 76 1.91 17.54 2.05
CA ALA A 76 2.36 18.93 2.19
C ALA A 76 1.65 19.90 1.21
N GLY A 77 0.34 19.73 1.01
CA GLY A 77 -0.47 20.52 0.10
C GLY A 77 -0.33 20.20 -1.40
N ARG A 78 0.47 19.18 -1.77
CA ARG A 78 0.66 18.74 -3.16
C ARG A 78 -0.12 17.46 -3.45
N LEU A 79 -0.81 17.44 -4.58
CA LEU A 79 -1.53 16.25 -5.04
C LEU A 79 -0.56 15.09 -5.31
N MET A 80 -0.82 13.94 -4.70
CA MET A 80 -0.18 12.68 -5.04
C MET A 80 -0.85 12.08 -6.27
N ILE A 81 -0.06 11.61 -7.24
CA ILE A 81 -0.54 11.24 -8.58
C ILE A 81 -0.69 9.73 -8.67
N ASP A 82 -1.91 9.25 -8.97
CA ASP A 82 -2.31 7.84 -8.98
C ASP A 82 -1.30 6.84 -9.61
N PRO A 83 -0.74 7.08 -10.82
CA PRO A 83 0.21 6.16 -11.45
C PRO A 83 1.62 6.13 -10.80
N LEU A 84 1.95 7.05 -9.89
CA LEU A 84 3.27 7.09 -9.25
C LEU A 84 3.34 6.14 -8.05
N SER A 85 4.53 5.62 -7.76
CA SER A 85 4.79 4.90 -6.51
C SER A 85 4.94 5.87 -5.34
N LEU A 86 4.83 5.37 -4.10
CA LEU A 86 5.14 6.19 -2.93
C LEU A 86 6.60 6.65 -2.93
N SER A 87 7.54 5.82 -3.40
CA SER A 87 8.95 6.21 -3.56
C SER A 87 9.19 7.34 -4.56
N ASP A 88 8.29 7.55 -5.52
CA ASP A 88 8.35 8.69 -6.45
C ASP A 88 7.85 9.99 -5.80
N CYS A 89 7.18 9.91 -4.64
CA CYS A 89 6.60 11.06 -3.96
C CYS A 89 7.67 11.75 -3.08
N PRO A 90 7.99 13.03 -3.33
CA PRO A 90 9.09 13.71 -2.64
C PRO A 90 8.80 13.88 -1.14
N GLY A 91 9.61 13.25 -0.30
CA GLY A 91 9.45 13.29 1.17
C GLY A 91 8.99 11.97 1.77
N VAL A 92 8.52 11.03 0.94
CA VAL A 92 8.31 9.64 1.33
C VAL A 92 9.65 8.91 1.32
N ALA A 93 9.98 8.25 2.43
CA ALA A 93 11.14 7.38 2.53
C ALA A 93 10.84 6.21 3.48
N PRO A 94 11.53 5.07 3.32
CA PRO A 94 11.50 3.96 4.27
C PRO A 94 11.68 4.39 5.72
N GLY A 95 10.94 3.76 6.62
CA GLY A 95 11.06 3.97 8.07
C GLY A 95 10.62 5.35 8.56
N LYS A 96 10.02 6.18 7.69
CA LYS A 96 9.45 7.48 8.06
C LYS A 96 7.95 7.40 8.24
N GLU A 97 7.46 8.32 9.07
CA GLU A 97 6.05 8.68 9.14
C GLU A 97 5.81 9.91 8.25
N VAL A 98 4.82 9.83 7.38
CA VAL A 98 4.50 10.87 6.41
C VAL A 98 3.04 11.29 6.56
N GLU A 99 2.81 12.58 6.77
CA GLU A 99 1.46 13.13 6.85
C GLU A 99 0.83 13.29 5.46
N VAL A 100 -0.37 12.75 5.30
CA VAL A 100 -1.16 12.82 4.08
C VAL A 100 -2.56 13.31 4.41
N GLU A 101 -3.05 14.30 3.67
CA GLU A 101 -4.42 14.78 3.78
C GLU A 101 -5.30 14.07 2.75
N VAL A 102 -6.48 13.62 3.21
CA VAL A 102 -7.50 13.00 2.36
C VAL A 102 -8.59 14.03 2.10
N ASN A 103 -8.76 14.40 0.84
CA ASN A 103 -9.77 15.36 0.41
C ASN A 103 -10.78 14.68 -0.53
N LEU A 104 -12.04 15.10 -0.45
CA LEU A 104 -13.12 14.64 -1.31
C LEU A 104 -13.43 15.76 -2.31
N GLY A 105 -13.22 15.48 -3.59
CA GLY A 105 -13.49 16.38 -4.71
C GLY A 105 -14.95 16.42 -5.15
#